data_AF-A0A1F9NW92-F1
#
_entry.id   AF-A0A1F9NW92-F1
#
_cell.length_a   1.000
_cell.length_b   1.000
_cell.length_c   1.000
_cell.angle_alpha   90.00
_cell.angle_beta   90.00
_cell.angle_gamma   90.00
#
_symmetry.space_group_name_H-M   'P 1'
#
loop_
_entity.id
_entity.type
_entity.pdbx_description
1 polymer ?
#
loop_
_entity_poly.entity_id
_entity_poly.type
_entity_poly.pdbx_seq_one_letter_code
_entity_poly.pdbx_strand_id
1 'polypeptide(L)'
;MTQKITLSMPDFLYEKLEEWRASFNLSKLFQDALAEAIQRKEEFQKRISEDFDMADIIKRLKQEKQNWEKKYYALGKTEGLQWAKIAHYGDLLYVLNFQDTYKLISDSKMSEYFKKIYAATNLSGNPESCPADDEQMFMDGWFKGVLEFWNHIKEKL
;
A
#
# COMPACT_ATOMS: atom_id res chain seq x y z
N MET A 1 11.93 -45.08 7.68
CA MET A 1 10.85 -45.50 6.77
C MET A 1 10.93 -44.65 5.52
N THR A 2 10.91 -45.25 4.33
CA THR A 2 11.09 -44.54 3.05
C THR A 2 9.76 -44.46 2.33
N GLN A 3 9.27 -43.26 2.03
CA GLN A 3 8.05 -43.03 1.25
C GLN A 3 8.41 -42.60 -0.17
N LYS A 4 7.70 -43.15 -1.16
CA LYS A 4 7.91 -42.83 -2.57
C LYS A 4 7.08 -41.61 -2.94
N ILE A 5 7.74 -40.58 -3.46
CA ILE A 5 7.11 -39.32 -3.89
C ILE A 5 7.35 -39.17 -5.39
N THR A 6 6.31 -38.87 -6.16
CA THR A 6 6.42 -38.58 -7.59
C THR A 6 6.59 -37.07 -7.77
N LEU A 7 7.68 -36.64 -8.41
CA LEU A 7 8.00 -35.23 -8.64
C LEU A 7 7.98 -34.93 -10.14
N SER A 8 7.40 -33.80 -10.51
CA SER A 8 7.46 -33.26 -11.86
C SER A 8 8.79 -32.53 -12.07
N MET A 9 9.45 -32.79 -13.19
CA MET A 9 10.78 -32.28 -13.51
C MET A 9 10.78 -31.66 -14.92
N PRO A 10 11.46 -30.52 -15.13
CA PRO A 10 11.71 -29.98 -16.46
C PRO A 10 12.48 -30.96 -17.37
N ASP A 11 12.09 -31.06 -18.64
CA ASP A 11 12.65 -32.03 -19.60
C ASP A 11 14.18 -31.99 -19.70
N PHE A 12 14.79 -30.80 -19.63
CA PHE A 12 16.25 -30.64 -19.68
C PHE A 12 16.99 -31.27 -18.48
N LEU A 13 16.36 -31.33 -17.30
CA LEU A 13 16.92 -32.01 -16.14
C LEU A 13 16.76 -33.51 -16.29
N TYR A 14 15.64 -33.97 -16.85
CA TYR A 14 15.37 -35.38 -17.08
C TYR A 14 16.38 -36.02 -18.04
N GLU A 15 16.67 -35.35 -19.17
CA GLU A 15 17.65 -35.82 -20.15
C GLU A 15 19.07 -35.96 -19.57
N LYS A 16 19.51 -34.96 -18.79
CA LYS A 16 20.82 -35.01 -18.10
C LYS A 16 20.85 -36.05 -16.99
N LEU A 17 19.71 -36.37 -16.40
CA LEU A 17 19.63 -37.32 -15.29
C LEU A 17 19.65 -38.76 -15.81
N GLU A 18 19.09 -39.04 -16.99
CA GLU A 18 19.27 -40.33 -17.68
C GLU A 18 20.73 -40.59 -18.09
N GLU A 19 21.43 -39.57 -18.58
CA GLU A 19 22.84 -39.71 -19.00
C GLU A 19 23.78 -40.04 -17.82
N TRP A 20 23.45 -39.60 -16.59
CA TRP A 20 24.29 -39.78 -15.40
C TRP A 20 23.71 -40.76 -14.38
N ARG A 21 22.63 -41.47 -14.75
CA ARG A 21 21.82 -42.34 -13.88
C ARG A 21 22.60 -43.47 -13.23
N ALA A 22 23.60 -44.02 -13.92
CA ALA A 22 24.45 -45.10 -13.41
C ALA A 22 25.56 -44.62 -12.47
N SER A 23 25.88 -43.32 -12.48
CA SER A 23 27.01 -42.73 -11.77
C SER A 23 26.64 -42.15 -10.40
N PHE A 24 25.35 -41.89 -10.16
CA PHE A 24 24.87 -41.28 -8.92
C PHE A 24 23.85 -42.14 -8.19
N ASN A 25 23.95 -42.16 -6.86
CA ASN A 25 22.84 -42.58 -6.02
C ASN A 25 21.83 -41.43 -5.93
N LEU A 26 20.99 -41.31 -6.95
CA LEU A 26 20.00 -40.23 -7.11
C LEU A 26 19.09 -40.12 -5.89
N SER A 27 18.64 -41.25 -5.34
CA SER A 27 17.79 -41.22 -4.14
C SER A 27 18.49 -40.57 -2.96
N LYS A 28 19.78 -40.86 -2.74
CA LYS A 28 20.56 -40.26 -1.67
C LYS A 28 20.83 -38.77 -1.94
N LEU A 29 21.19 -38.40 -3.17
CA LEU A 29 21.46 -37.02 -3.56
C LEU A 29 20.22 -36.12 -3.45
N PHE A 30 19.05 -36.62 -3.84
CA PHE A 30 17.78 -35.92 -3.64
C PHE A 30 17.42 -35.81 -2.16
N GLN A 31 17.63 -36.87 -1.37
CA GLN A 31 17.39 -36.83 0.08
C GLN A 31 18.29 -35.79 0.77
N ASP A 32 19.58 -35.77 0.43
CA ASP A 32 20.56 -34.85 1.02
C ASP A 32 20.25 -33.39 0.63
N ALA A 33 19.96 -33.13 -0.65
CA ALA A 33 19.60 -31.79 -1.12
C ALA A 33 18.26 -31.30 -0.54
N LEU A 34 17.28 -32.20 -0.40
CA LEU A 34 15.99 -31.86 0.18
C LEU A 34 16.11 -31.61 1.70
N ALA A 35 16.91 -32.40 2.41
CA ALA A 35 17.21 -32.19 3.82
C ALA A 35 17.93 -30.85 4.04
N GLU A 36 18.93 -30.51 3.21
CA GLU A 36 19.62 -29.22 3.29
C GLU A 36 18.69 -28.03 2.98
N ALA A 37 17.81 -28.16 1.98
CA ALA A 37 16.84 -27.12 1.65
C ALA A 37 15.81 -26.91 2.76
N ILE A 38 15.34 -28.00 3.39
CA ILE A 38 14.44 -27.94 4.55
C ILE A 38 15.17 -27.29 5.73
N GLN A 39 16.38 -27.74 6.06
CA GLN A 39 17.18 -27.19 7.15
C GLN A 39 17.45 -25.69 6.97
N ARG A 40 17.82 -25.23 5.76
CA ARG A 40 17.97 -23.80 5.47
C ARG A 40 16.68 -23.02 5.70
N LYS A 41 15.54 -23.57 5.31
CA LYS A 41 14.23 -22.92 5.48
C LYS A 41 13.84 -22.85 6.95
N GLU A 42 14.10 -23.92 7.71
CA GLU A 42 13.88 -23.97 9.16
C GLU A 42 14.81 -23.01 9.91
N GLU A 43 16.12 -22.98 9.59
CA GLU A 43 17.07 -22.03 10.19
C GLU A 43 16.71 -20.59 9.88
N PHE A 44 16.24 -20.28 8.67
CA PHE A 44 15.76 -18.96 8.31
C PHE A 44 14.50 -18.56 9.10
N GLN A 45 13.53 -19.47 9.21
CA GLN A 45 12.33 -19.24 10.02
C GLN A 45 12.66 -19.11 11.51
N LYS A 46 13.61 -19.89 12.01
CA LYS A 46 14.05 -19.88 13.40
C LYS A 46 14.77 -18.58 13.73
N ARG A 47 15.71 -18.13 12.88
CA ARG A 47 16.35 -16.80 13.00
C ARG A 47 15.33 -15.67 13.00
N ILE A 48 14.37 -15.71 12.09
CA ILE A 48 13.28 -14.71 12.05
C ILE A 48 12.43 -14.73 13.32
N SER A 49 12.21 -15.91 13.90
CA SER A 49 11.37 -16.09 15.10
C SER A 49 12.13 -15.83 16.41
N GLU A 50 13.46 -16.01 16.42
CA GLU A 50 14.33 -15.81 17.58
C GLU A 50 14.86 -14.35 17.67
N ASP A 51 15.17 -13.70 16.53
CA ASP A 51 15.73 -12.33 16.52
C ASP A 51 14.68 -11.23 16.51
N PHE A 52 13.43 -11.55 16.16
CA PHE A 52 12.37 -10.54 16.07
C PHE A 52 11.10 -11.02 16.75
N ASP A 53 10.62 -10.21 17.69
CA ASP A 53 9.24 -10.27 18.14
C ASP A 53 8.36 -9.74 17.00
N MET A 54 8.16 -10.61 15.99
CA MET A 54 7.40 -10.33 14.77
C MET A 54 6.02 -9.77 15.10
N ALA A 55 5.43 -10.21 16.22
CA ALA A 55 4.16 -9.68 16.71
C ALA A 55 4.27 -8.19 17.09
N ASP A 56 5.33 -7.79 17.79
CA ASP A 56 5.58 -6.39 18.15
C ASP A 56 5.93 -5.52 16.94
N ILE A 57 6.70 -6.02 15.98
CA ILE A 57 6.98 -5.30 14.72
C ILE A 57 5.69 -5.08 13.93
N ILE A 58 4.87 -6.12 13.77
CA ILE A 58 3.57 -6.01 13.10
C ILE A 58 2.66 -5.02 13.84
N LYS A 59 2.65 -5.06 15.17
CA LYS A 59 1.85 -4.14 15.99
C LYS A 59 2.32 -2.70 15.82
N ARG A 60 3.62 -2.45 15.85
CA ARG A 60 4.22 -1.12 15.59
C ARG A 60 3.86 -0.62 14.20
N LEU A 61 4.09 -1.44 13.16
CA LEU A 61 3.79 -1.07 11.77
C LEU A 61 2.29 -0.83 11.54
N LYS A 62 1.40 -1.58 12.18
CA LYS A 62 -0.05 -1.32 12.15
C LYS A 62 -0.41 0.03 12.78
N GLN A 63 0.20 0.38 13.90
CA GLN A 63 -0.01 1.68 14.55
C GLN A 63 0.56 2.83 13.71
N GLU A 64 1.77 2.66 13.16
CA GLU A 64 2.39 3.62 12.26
C GLU A 64 1.52 3.85 11.03
N LYS A 65 1.02 2.77 10.39
CA LYS A 65 0.08 2.87 9.27
C LYS A 65 -1.19 3.65 9.66
N GLN A 66 -1.86 3.30 10.76
CA GLN A 66 -3.06 4.03 11.18
C GLN A 66 -2.79 5.52 11.47
N ASN A 67 -1.65 5.84 12.05
CA ASN A 67 -1.27 7.22 12.31
C ASN A 67 -0.95 7.98 11.02
N TRP A 68 -0.33 7.30 10.05
CA TRP A 68 -0.06 7.82 8.71
C TRP A 68 -1.36 8.16 7.99
N GLU A 69 -2.30 7.21 7.92
CA GLU A 69 -3.62 7.39 7.28
C GLU A 69 -4.39 8.56 7.91
N LYS A 70 -4.41 8.64 9.24
CA LYS A 70 -5.07 9.72 9.97
C LYS A 70 -4.45 11.08 9.70
N LYS A 71 -3.14 11.14 9.48
CA LYS A 71 -2.43 12.41 9.26
C LYS A 71 -2.89 13.09 7.97
N TYR A 72 -2.91 12.37 6.85
CA TYR A 72 -3.31 12.94 5.56
C TYR A 72 -4.79 13.25 5.51
N TYR A 73 -5.62 12.38 6.09
CA TYR A 73 -7.05 12.65 6.25
C TYR A 73 -7.33 13.91 7.07
N ALA A 74 -6.67 14.07 8.22
CA ALA A 74 -6.85 15.24 9.09
C ALA A 74 -6.33 16.53 8.45
N LEU A 75 -5.22 16.44 7.70
CA LEU A 75 -4.67 17.55 6.92
C LEU A 75 -5.67 18.00 5.85
N GLY A 76 -6.15 17.05 5.04
CA GLY A 76 -7.18 17.29 4.02
C GLY A 76 -8.40 17.96 4.62
N LYS A 77 -8.93 17.40 5.72
CA LYS A 77 -10.10 17.96 6.42
C LYS A 77 -9.92 19.41 6.86
N THR A 78 -8.75 19.73 7.39
CA THR A 78 -8.44 21.09 7.83
C THR A 78 -8.40 22.04 6.64
N GLU A 79 -7.70 21.68 5.57
CA GLU A 79 -7.60 22.47 4.34
C GLU A 79 -8.97 22.67 3.66
N GLY A 80 -9.79 21.62 3.58
CA GLY A 80 -11.13 21.69 3.00
C GLY A 80 -12.04 22.64 3.77
N LEU A 81 -11.97 22.62 5.10
CA LEU A 81 -12.73 23.53 5.94
C LEU A 81 -12.24 24.98 5.82
N GLN A 82 -10.92 25.21 5.70
CA GLN A 82 -10.37 26.55 5.49
C GLN A 82 -10.77 27.12 4.13
N TRP A 83 -10.72 26.29 3.08
CA TRP A 83 -11.17 26.68 1.76
C TRP A 83 -12.66 27.01 1.75
N ALA A 84 -13.50 26.16 2.36
CA ALA A 84 -14.94 26.35 2.38
C ALA A 84 -15.38 27.67 3.06
N LYS A 85 -14.60 28.16 4.05
CA LYS A 85 -14.84 29.45 4.71
C LYS A 85 -14.67 30.66 3.81
N ILE A 86 -13.78 30.58 2.83
CA ILE A 86 -13.43 31.68 1.92
C ILE A 86 -14.02 31.50 0.52
N ALA A 87 -14.52 30.30 0.21
CA ALA A 87 -15.10 29.96 -1.08
C ALA A 87 -16.41 30.72 -1.33
N HIS A 88 -16.63 31.13 -2.57
CA HIS A 88 -17.90 31.70 -2.98
C HIS A 88 -18.98 30.62 -3.06
N TYR A 89 -20.24 31.02 -2.90
CA TYR A 89 -21.39 30.11 -2.95
C TYR A 89 -21.42 29.24 -4.22
N GLY A 90 -21.11 29.83 -5.38
CA GLY A 90 -21.05 29.12 -6.66
C GLY A 90 -19.94 28.06 -6.70
N ASP A 91 -18.79 28.32 -6.08
CA ASP A 91 -17.66 27.39 -6.04
C ASP A 91 -17.93 26.25 -5.04
N LEU A 92 -18.60 26.55 -3.92
CA LEU A 92 -19.08 25.54 -2.97
C LEU A 92 -20.03 24.55 -3.66
N LEU A 93 -21.05 25.05 -4.36
CA LEU A 93 -21.98 24.19 -5.10
C LEU A 93 -21.30 23.44 -6.24
N TYR A 94 -20.32 24.05 -6.91
CA TYR A 94 -19.56 23.41 -7.98
C TYR A 94 -18.82 22.17 -7.45
N VAL A 95 -18.09 22.32 -6.34
CA VAL A 95 -17.34 21.22 -5.71
C VAL A 95 -18.26 20.15 -5.15
N LEU A 96 -19.36 20.53 -4.49
CA LEU A 96 -20.27 19.58 -3.86
C LEU A 96 -21.06 18.73 -4.87
N ASN A 97 -21.32 19.27 -6.07
CA ASN A 97 -22.03 18.57 -7.14
C ASN A 97 -21.07 17.88 -8.14
N PHE A 98 -19.75 17.93 -7.89
CA PHE A 98 -18.78 17.31 -8.76
C PHE A 98 -18.83 15.79 -8.64
N GLN A 99 -19.04 15.09 -9.77
CA GLN A 99 -19.32 13.64 -9.77
C GLN A 99 -18.14 12.77 -9.30
N ASP A 100 -16.92 13.25 -9.50
CA ASP A 100 -15.70 12.50 -9.20
C ASP A 100 -14.74 13.38 -8.40
N THR A 101 -14.84 13.31 -7.08
CA THR A 101 -14.10 14.17 -6.15
C THR A 101 -12.58 14.07 -6.34
N TYR A 102 -12.05 12.92 -6.78
CA TYR A 102 -10.63 12.74 -7.02
C TYR A 102 -10.15 13.41 -8.31
N LYS A 103 -11.03 13.58 -9.31
CA LYS A 103 -10.70 14.34 -10.53
C LYS A 103 -10.70 15.85 -10.31
N LEU A 104 -11.20 16.34 -9.18
CA LEU A 104 -11.19 17.76 -8.83
C LEU A 104 -9.75 18.32 -8.76
N ILE A 105 -8.77 17.47 -8.45
CA ILE A 105 -7.35 17.83 -8.40
C ILE A 105 -6.85 18.24 -9.79
N SER A 106 -7.36 17.60 -10.84
CA SER A 106 -7.03 17.87 -12.24
C SER A 106 -8.01 18.82 -12.93
N ASP A 107 -9.02 19.31 -12.20
CA ASP A 107 -10.01 20.19 -12.77
C ASP A 107 -9.42 21.57 -13.13
N SER A 108 -9.91 22.14 -14.21
CA SER A 108 -9.45 23.44 -14.72
C SER A 108 -9.60 24.61 -13.73
N LYS A 109 -10.61 24.58 -12.83
CA LYS A 109 -10.83 25.63 -11.83
C LYS A 109 -10.06 25.38 -10.54
N MET A 110 -9.95 24.12 -10.13
CA MET A 110 -9.41 23.76 -8.80
C MET A 110 -7.95 23.29 -8.84
N SER A 111 -7.41 22.94 -10.00
CA SER A 111 -6.04 22.41 -10.12
C SER A 111 -4.96 23.37 -9.64
N GLU A 112 -5.13 24.68 -9.81
CA GLU A 112 -4.15 25.65 -9.31
C GLU A 112 -4.14 25.70 -7.77
N TYR A 113 -5.31 25.59 -7.16
CA TYR A 113 -5.46 25.52 -5.69
C TYR A 113 -4.77 24.26 -5.14
N PHE A 114 -5.05 23.09 -5.72
CA PHE A 114 -4.44 21.84 -5.26
C PHE A 114 -2.93 21.79 -5.52
N LYS A 115 -2.43 22.33 -6.64
CA LYS A 115 -0.98 22.43 -6.91
C LYS A 115 -0.24 23.20 -5.81
N LYS A 116 -0.81 24.31 -5.34
CA LYS A 116 -0.20 25.12 -4.27
C LYS A 116 -0.16 24.35 -2.95
N ILE A 117 -1.24 23.66 -2.61
CA ILE A 117 -1.30 22.86 -1.39
C ILE A 117 -0.35 21.67 -1.46
N TYR A 118 -0.29 20.97 -2.59
CA TYR A 118 0.54 19.78 -2.73
C TYR A 118 2.03 20.11 -2.68
N ALA A 119 2.42 21.26 -3.24
CA ALA A 119 3.77 21.80 -3.08
C ALA A 119 4.08 22.16 -1.61
N ALA A 120 3.11 22.71 -0.87
CA ALA A 120 3.30 23.10 0.53
C ALA A 120 3.30 21.90 1.50
N THR A 121 2.61 20.81 1.15
CA THR A 121 2.37 19.66 2.03
C THR A 121 3.26 18.46 1.70
N ASN A 122 4.19 18.60 0.74
CA ASN A 122 5.01 17.51 0.18
C ASN A 122 4.19 16.33 -0.39
N LEU A 123 2.90 16.53 -0.66
CA LEU A 123 2.06 15.58 -1.40
C LEU A 123 2.49 15.48 -2.88
N SER A 124 3.22 16.47 -3.39
CA SER A 124 3.76 16.47 -4.77
C SER A 124 5.04 15.64 -4.96
N GLY A 125 5.43 14.81 -3.99
CA GLY A 125 6.71 14.11 -4.01
C GLY A 125 6.67 12.83 -4.82
N ASN A 126 7.23 12.86 -6.04
CA ASN A 126 7.58 11.76 -6.96
C ASN A 126 6.54 10.62 -7.10
N PRO A 127 6.16 10.19 -8.33
CA PRO A 127 5.24 9.06 -8.55
C PRO A 127 5.72 7.71 -7.96
N GLU A 128 6.97 7.62 -7.47
CA GLU A 128 7.50 6.46 -6.75
C GLU A 128 7.38 6.56 -5.21
N SER A 129 7.07 7.73 -4.66
CA SER A 129 7.09 8.01 -3.21
C SER A 129 5.74 8.40 -2.62
N CYS A 130 4.77 8.82 -3.43
CA CYS A 130 3.42 9.08 -2.96
C CYS A 130 2.55 7.88 -3.33
N PRO A 131 2.26 6.96 -2.38
CA PRO A 131 1.29 5.91 -2.64
C PRO A 131 -0.03 6.59 -3.02
N ALA A 132 -0.69 6.13 -4.07
CA ALA A 132 -1.97 6.67 -4.54
C ALA A 132 -3.03 6.80 -3.41
N ASP A 133 -2.82 6.06 -2.32
CA ASP A 133 -3.59 6.09 -1.08
C ASP A 133 -3.48 7.43 -0.32
N ASP A 134 -2.33 8.11 -0.30
CA ASP A 134 -2.14 9.36 0.47
C ASP A 134 -2.91 10.54 -0.14
N GLU A 135 -2.89 10.65 -1.47
CA GLU A 135 -3.66 11.66 -2.23
C GLU A 135 -5.17 11.42 -2.06
N GLN A 136 -5.61 10.15 -2.15
CA GLN A 136 -7.00 9.78 -1.91
C GLN A 136 -7.45 10.12 -0.48
N MET A 137 -6.66 9.77 0.53
CA MET A 137 -6.96 10.07 1.92
C MET A 137 -7.03 11.57 2.20
N PHE A 138 -6.12 12.34 1.59
CA PHE A 138 -6.17 13.80 1.65
C PHE A 138 -7.48 14.32 1.02
N MET A 139 -7.85 13.84 -0.16
CA MET A 139 -9.08 14.28 -0.84
C MET A 139 -10.34 13.90 -0.10
N ASP A 140 -10.40 12.71 0.49
CA ASP A 140 -11.51 12.27 1.33
C ASP A 140 -11.68 13.19 2.54
N GLY A 141 -10.56 13.51 3.20
CA GLY A 141 -10.53 14.49 4.28
C GLY A 141 -11.02 15.85 3.82
N TRP A 142 -10.47 16.34 2.71
CA TRP A 142 -10.78 17.66 2.15
C TRP A 142 -12.26 17.80 1.82
N PHE A 143 -12.82 16.85 1.07
CA PHE A 143 -14.24 16.87 0.73
C PHE A 143 -15.12 16.76 1.98
N LYS A 144 -14.72 15.95 2.97
CA LYS A 144 -15.42 15.88 4.26
C LYS A 144 -15.45 17.24 4.97
N GLY A 145 -14.33 17.97 4.99
CA GLY A 145 -14.24 19.31 5.57
C GLY A 145 -15.20 20.30 4.90
N VAL A 146 -15.24 20.28 3.56
CA VAL A 146 -16.16 21.12 2.76
C VAL A 146 -17.62 20.77 3.04
N LEU A 147 -17.95 19.47 3.05
CA LEU A 147 -19.30 18.98 3.28
C LEU A 147 -19.81 19.28 4.69
N GLU A 148 -18.96 19.13 5.72
CA GLU A 148 -19.29 19.50 7.10
C GLU A 148 -19.59 20.98 7.23
N PHE A 149 -18.77 21.83 6.61
CA PHE A 149 -19.02 23.27 6.57
C PHE A 149 -20.34 23.59 5.89
N TRP A 150 -20.58 23.04 4.69
CA TRP A 150 -21.83 23.23 3.95
C TRP A 150 -23.06 22.81 4.75
N ASN A 151 -23.02 21.63 5.37
CA ASN A 151 -24.13 21.15 6.19
C ASN A 151 -24.46 22.07 7.37
N HIS A 152 -23.47 22.79 7.90
CA HIS A 152 -23.69 23.73 8.99
C HIS A 152 -24.31 25.08 8.55
N ILE A 153 -24.03 25.50 7.31
CA ILE A 153 -24.49 26.81 6.80
C ILE A 153 -25.73 26.73 5.92
N LYS A 154 -25.99 25.59 5.27
CA LYS A 154 -27.09 25.44 4.29
C LYS A 154 -28.48 25.69 4.87
N GLU A 155 -28.68 25.45 6.17
CA GLU A 155 -29.96 25.70 6.84
C GLU A 155 -30.15 27.17 7.24
N LYS A 156 -29.09 27.97 7.17
CA LYS A 156 -29.06 29.39 7.55
C LYS A 156 -29.04 30.33 6.34
N LEU A 157 -29.01 29.78 5.14
CA LEU A 157 -29.04 30.48 3.84
C LEU A 157 -30.44 30.44 3.25
#